data_AF-A0A557S6T1-F1
#
_entry.id   AF-A0A557S6T1-F1
#
_cell.length_a   1.000
_cell.length_b   1.000
_cell.length_c   1.000
_cell.angle_alpha   90.00
_cell.angle_beta   90.00
_cell.angle_gamma   90.00
#
_symmetry.space_group_name_H-M   'P 1'
#
loop_
_entity.id
_entity.type
_entity.pdbx_description
1 polymer ?
#
loop_
_entity_poly.entity_id
_entity_poly.type
_entity_poly.pdbx_seq_one_letter_code
_entity_poly.pdbx_strand_id
1 'polypeptide(L)'
;MTKTLLTCLLAVLSANATAESMLHSAGKALGQISTGIAEGVTQPLRETQPEWVTIAPRSKQECIAESGGELNTIYMRCRNGRQEYIRHDAAGRKRVLSERPIPPY
;
A
#
# COMPACT_ATOMS: atom_id res chain seq x y z
N MET A 1 31.15 -56.63 -1.02
CA MET A 1 30.10 -57.60 -1.44
C MET A 1 28.95 -57.40 -0.45
N THR A 2 27.70 -56.99 -0.72
CA THR A 2 26.76 -56.99 -1.87
C THR A 2 25.62 -56.01 -1.47
N LYS A 3 25.38 -54.90 -2.17
CA LYS A 3 24.27 -54.64 -3.13
C LYS A 3 22.84 -55.05 -2.70
N THR A 4 22.00 -54.03 -2.43
CA THR A 4 20.55 -53.96 -2.75
C THR A 4 20.15 -52.48 -2.75
N LEU A 5 20.09 -51.78 -3.91
CA LEU A 5 19.00 -51.69 -4.91
C LEU A 5 17.73 -51.02 -4.36
N LEU A 6 17.44 -49.77 -4.76
CA LEU A 6 16.54 -49.38 -5.89
C LEU A 6 15.07 -49.39 -5.39
N THR A 7 14.12 -48.48 -5.63
CA THR A 7 13.81 -47.44 -6.64
C THR A 7 12.51 -46.78 -6.11
N CYS A 8 12.20 -45.50 -6.36
CA CYS A 8 11.33 -45.04 -7.46
C CYS A 8 11.27 -43.51 -7.27
N LEU A 9 11.92 -42.69 -8.10
CA LEU A 9 11.53 -42.31 -9.46
C LEU A 9 10.04 -41.96 -9.58
N LEU A 10 9.74 -40.67 -9.68
CA LEU A 10 8.73 -40.12 -10.58
C LEU A 10 8.96 -38.60 -10.69
N ALA A 11 9.76 -38.24 -11.68
CA ALA A 11 9.62 -36.96 -12.38
C ALA A 11 8.26 -36.94 -13.09
N VAL A 12 7.72 -35.74 -13.39
CA VAL A 12 7.27 -35.34 -14.74
C VAL A 12 6.39 -34.08 -14.70
N LEU A 13 6.88 -33.08 -15.45
CA LEU A 13 6.21 -32.06 -16.28
C LEU A 13 5.36 -30.94 -15.68
N SER A 14 5.88 -29.74 -15.96
CA SER A 14 5.21 -28.46 -16.20
C SER A 14 4.06 -28.51 -17.21
N ALA A 15 2.95 -27.83 -16.89
CA ALA A 15 2.01 -27.29 -17.87
C ALA A 15 1.34 -26.02 -17.33
N ASN A 16 1.43 -24.93 -18.10
CA ASN A 16 0.74 -23.66 -17.89
C ASN A 16 -0.77 -23.84 -18.15
N ALA A 17 -1.64 -23.27 -17.31
CA ALA A 17 -2.99 -22.86 -17.72
C ALA A 17 -3.56 -21.83 -16.73
N THR A 18 -3.71 -20.61 -17.23
CA THR A 18 -4.56 -19.54 -16.67
C THR A 18 -6.03 -19.93 -16.78
N ALA A 19 -6.83 -19.72 -15.74
CA ALA A 19 -8.27 -19.57 -15.88
C ALA A 19 -8.80 -18.62 -14.80
N GLU A 20 -9.36 -17.52 -15.30
CA GLU A 20 -10.04 -16.49 -14.54
C GLU A 20 -11.39 -16.98 -13.99
N SER A 21 -11.88 -16.21 -13.01
CA SER A 21 -13.30 -15.96 -12.72
C SER A 21 -14.10 -16.94 -11.84
N MET A 22 -14.37 -16.41 -10.64
CA MET A 22 -15.70 -16.30 -9.99
C MET A 22 -16.38 -17.56 -9.46
N LEU A 23 -16.51 -17.67 -8.13
CA LEU A 23 -17.77 -17.54 -7.37
C LEU A 23 -17.48 -17.86 -5.89
N HIS A 24 -17.63 -16.88 -5.01
CA HIS A 24 -18.73 -16.77 -4.03
C HIS A 24 -18.73 -17.80 -2.89
N SER A 25 -18.67 -17.24 -1.68
CA SER A 25 -19.25 -17.75 -0.43
C SER A 25 -18.75 -19.09 0.10
N ALA A 26 -17.84 -19.00 1.08
CA ALA A 26 -17.86 -19.89 2.24
C ALA A 26 -17.27 -19.14 3.45
N GLY A 27 -18.04 -18.19 3.95
CA GLY A 27 -17.89 -17.76 5.33
C GLY A 27 -18.12 -18.95 6.28
N LYS A 28 -17.45 -18.89 7.44
CA LYS A 28 -17.41 -19.86 8.54
C LYS A 28 -16.28 -20.89 8.49
N ALA A 29 -15.11 -20.46 8.93
CA ALA A 29 -14.24 -21.28 9.77
C ALA A 29 -13.57 -20.40 10.83
N LEU A 30 -14.39 -19.80 11.71
CA LEU A 30 -13.95 -19.39 13.04
C LEU A 30 -13.78 -20.68 13.85
N GLY A 31 -12.53 -21.07 14.08
CA GLY A 31 -12.20 -22.26 14.86
C GLY A 31 -10.91 -22.03 15.63
N GLN A 32 -11.09 -21.67 16.91
CA GLN A 32 -10.10 -21.76 18.00
C GLN A 32 -9.06 -20.63 18.08
N ILE A 33 -9.55 -19.48 18.56
CA ILE A 33 -8.73 -18.51 19.28
C ILE A 33 -8.37 -19.16 20.63
N SER A 34 -7.19 -19.77 20.71
CA SER A 34 -6.59 -20.10 22.00
C SER A 34 -6.01 -18.82 22.59
N THR A 35 -6.51 -18.47 23.76
CA THR A 35 -6.03 -17.40 24.63
C THR A 35 -4.58 -17.70 25.01
N GLY A 36 -3.66 -17.11 24.27
CA GLY A 36 -2.22 -17.13 24.54
C GLY A 36 -1.63 -15.79 24.13
N ILE A 37 -1.57 -14.89 25.10
CA ILE A 37 -0.70 -13.71 25.22
C ILE A 37 0.28 -13.56 24.04
N ALA A 38 -0.09 -12.74 23.05
CA ALA A 38 0.85 -12.18 22.09
C ALA A 38 1.15 -10.72 22.48
N GLU A 39 1.49 -10.49 23.75
CA GLU A 39 2.30 -9.34 24.13
C GLU A 39 3.72 -9.63 23.66
N GLY A 40 4.01 -9.19 22.44
CA GLY A 40 5.27 -9.53 21.79
C GLY A 40 5.32 -8.93 20.40
N VAL A 41 5.29 -7.61 20.32
CA VAL A 41 5.89 -6.82 19.24
C VAL A 41 5.53 -7.34 17.83
N THR A 42 4.29 -7.12 17.38
CA THR A 42 4.02 -7.01 15.93
C THR A 42 4.53 -5.66 15.41
N GLN A 43 5.83 -5.41 15.57
CA GLN A 43 6.54 -4.52 14.68
C GLN A 43 7.36 -5.36 13.70
N PRO A 44 6.75 -5.90 12.64
CA PRO A 44 7.48 -6.10 11.42
C PRO A 44 7.21 -4.89 10.54
N LEU A 45 8.22 -4.02 10.39
CA LEU A 45 8.72 -3.65 9.07
C LEU A 45 7.65 -3.24 8.02
N ARG A 46 6.55 -2.64 8.45
CA ARG A 46 5.52 -2.09 7.60
C ARG A 46 6.02 -0.72 7.21
N GLU A 47 6.93 -0.66 6.24
CA GLU A 47 7.10 0.54 5.42
C GLU A 47 5.69 1.09 5.20
N THR A 48 5.43 2.29 5.74
CA THR A 48 4.07 2.76 6.00
C THR A 48 3.31 2.66 4.69
N GLN A 49 2.34 1.73 4.64
CA GLN A 49 1.67 1.38 3.39
C GLN A 49 1.24 2.68 2.70
N PRO A 50 1.55 2.85 1.40
CA PRO A 50 1.33 4.16 0.83
C PRO A 50 -0.15 4.51 0.81
N GLU A 51 -0.47 5.76 1.14
CA GLU A 51 -1.84 6.23 1.32
C GLU A 51 -2.07 7.57 0.64
N TRP A 52 -3.33 7.85 0.29
CA TRP A 52 -3.72 9.16 -0.21
C TRP A 52 -4.01 10.10 0.96
N VAL A 53 -3.28 11.21 1.03
CA VAL A 53 -3.50 12.29 2.01
C VAL A 53 -4.01 13.53 1.29
N THR A 54 -5.07 14.13 1.83
CA THR A 54 -5.61 15.39 1.31
C THR A 54 -4.89 16.58 1.94
N ILE A 55 -4.33 17.44 1.10
CA ILE A 55 -3.86 18.77 1.45
C ILE A 55 -4.99 19.75 1.12
N ALA A 56 -5.60 20.30 2.16
CA ALA A 56 -6.74 21.20 2.01
C ALA A 56 -6.34 22.49 1.28
N PRO A 57 -7.25 23.06 0.47
CA PRO A 57 -7.14 24.43 -0.02
C PRO A 57 -6.92 25.43 1.11
N ARG A 58 -6.12 26.47 0.86
CA ARG A 58 -5.87 27.57 1.82
C ARG A 58 -6.42 28.90 1.34
N SER A 59 -6.44 29.89 2.24
CA SER A 59 -7.03 31.20 1.96
C SER A 59 -6.27 31.96 0.87
N LYS A 60 -6.94 32.90 0.19
CA LYS A 60 -6.29 33.75 -0.83
C LYS A 60 -5.08 34.50 -0.27
N GLN A 61 -5.21 35.06 0.93
CA GLN A 61 -4.14 35.85 1.56
C GLN A 61 -2.91 34.98 1.87
N GLU A 62 -3.12 33.78 2.43
CA GLU A 62 -2.02 32.82 2.67
C GLU A 62 -1.33 32.42 1.36
N CYS A 63 -2.09 32.12 0.31
CA CYS A 63 -1.51 31.70 -0.95
C CYS A 63 -0.75 32.81 -1.67
N ILE A 64 -1.18 34.07 -1.57
CA ILE A 64 -0.45 35.24 -2.09
C ILE A 64 0.87 35.43 -1.33
N ALA A 65 0.83 35.29 -0.01
CA ALA A 65 2.04 35.41 0.82
C ALA A 65 3.06 34.31 0.47
N GLU A 66 2.60 33.08 0.27
CA GLU A 66 3.46 31.95 -0.09
C GLU A 66 4.02 32.02 -1.51
N SER A 67 3.26 32.60 -2.46
CA SER A 67 3.70 32.72 -3.85
C SER A 67 4.55 33.94 -4.14
N GLY A 68 4.87 34.76 -3.13
CA GLY A 68 5.62 36.01 -3.31
C GLY A 68 4.82 37.10 -4.03
N GLY A 69 3.49 37.06 -3.95
CA GLY A 69 2.61 38.05 -4.61
C GLY A 69 2.15 37.66 -6.01
N GLU A 70 2.63 36.53 -6.56
CA GLU A 70 2.35 36.13 -7.93
C GLU A 70 1.24 35.07 -8.06
N LEU A 71 0.50 35.08 -9.17
CA LEU A 71 -0.51 34.06 -9.48
C LEU A 71 0.10 32.89 -10.27
N ASN A 72 1.18 32.33 -9.73
CA ASN A 72 1.94 31.24 -10.35
C ASN A 72 1.46 29.85 -9.86
N THR A 73 2.20 28.80 -10.20
CA THR A 73 1.84 27.41 -9.84
C THR A 73 1.82 27.16 -8.33
N ILE A 74 2.62 27.89 -7.55
CA ILE A 74 2.61 27.83 -6.08
C ILE A 74 1.26 28.34 -5.57
N TYR A 75 0.84 29.52 -6.04
CA TYR A 75 -0.46 30.09 -5.71
C TYR A 75 -1.61 29.14 -6.07
N MET A 76 -1.62 28.60 -7.30
CA MET A 76 -2.69 27.71 -7.77
C MET A 76 -2.76 26.41 -6.96
N ARG A 77 -1.62 25.78 -6.64
CA ARG A 77 -1.58 24.57 -5.80
C ARG A 77 -2.04 24.85 -4.36
N CYS A 78 -1.71 26.01 -3.82
CA CYS A 78 -2.19 26.43 -2.50
C CYS A 78 -3.71 26.67 -2.49
N ARG A 79 -4.24 27.33 -3.52
CA ARG A 79 -5.67 27.68 -3.60
C ARG A 79 -6.59 26.50 -3.89
N ASN A 80 -6.12 25.50 -4.61
CA ASN A 80 -6.94 24.37 -5.02
C ASN A 80 -6.78 23.15 -4.10
N GLY A 81 -5.75 23.13 -3.26
CA GLY A 81 -5.36 21.92 -2.55
C GLY A 81 -4.96 20.81 -3.52
N ARG A 82 -4.75 19.61 -2.98
CA ARG A 82 -4.46 18.39 -3.76
C ARG A 82 -4.57 17.15 -2.89
N GLN A 83 -4.55 15.98 -3.51
CA GLN A 83 -4.23 14.74 -2.83
C GLN A 83 -2.83 14.28 -3.22
N GLU A 84 -2.08 13.79 -2.25
CA GLU A 84 -0.76 13.22 -2.44
C GLU A 84 -0.80 11.74 -2.04
N TYR A 85 -0.27 10.87 -2.89
CA TYR A 85 -0.04 9.47 -2.56
C TYR A 85 1.34 9.37 -1.91
N ILE A 86 1.38 9.08 -0.62
CA ILE A 86 2.60 9.23 0.19
C ILE A 86 3.04 7.90 0.76
N ARG A 87 4.36 7.72 0.92
CA ARG A 87 4.97 6.65 1.72
C ARG A 87 5.94 7.29 2.70
N HIS A 88 6.01 6.78 3.92
CA HIS A 88 7.08 7.14 4.85
C HIS A 88 8.23 6.13 4.74
N ASP A 89 9.46 6.63 4.67
CA ASP A 89 10.65 5.78 4.69
C ASP A 89 10.96 5.27 6.11
N ALA A 90 11.99 4.43 6.26
CA ALA A 90 12.40 3.88 7.56
C ALA A 90 12.80 4.95 8.59
N ALA A 91 13.12 6.17 8.16
CA ALA A 91 13.41 7.32 9.01
C ALA A 91 12.17 8.20 9.29
N GLY A 92 10.98 7.78 8.83
CA GLY A 92 9.73 8.53 8.97
C GLY A 92 9.58 9.70 8.01
N ARG A 93 10.46 9.85 7.01
CA ARG A 93 10.38 10.96 6.07
C ARG A 93 9.35 10.67 5.00
N LYS A 94 8.47 11.66 4.76
CA LYS A 94 7.45 11.62 3.71
C LYS A 94 8.10 11.62 2.32
N ARG A 95 7.68 10.67 1.48
CA ARG A 95 7.93 10.62 0.04
C ARG A 95 6.61 10.70 -0.70
N VAL A 96 6.49 11.67 -1.60
CA VAL A 96 5.34 11.77 -2.50
C VAL A 96 5.60 10.89 -3.72
N LEU A 97 4.72 9.93 -3.96
CA LEU A 97 4.78 8.99 -5.07
C LEU A 97 3.93 9.45 -6.26
N SER A 98 2.83 10.14 -5.98
CA SER A 98 1.92 10.68 -7.00
C SER A 98 1.09 11.83 -6.42
N GLU A 99 0.53 12.66 -7.29
CA GLU A 99 -0.36 13.76 -6.93
C GLU A 99 -1.58 13.78 -7.84
N ARG A 100 -2.73 14.22 -7.31
CA ARG A 100 -3.94 14.45 -8.09
C ARG A 100 -4.79 15.59 -7.52
N PRO A 101 -5.70 16.19 -8.30
CA PRO A 101 -6.70 17.11 -7.78
C PRO A 101 -7.60 16.45 -6.72
N ILE A 102 -8.20 17.26 -5.85
CA ILE A 102 -9.23 16.79 -4.92
C ILE A 102 -10.47 16.40 -5.75
N PRO A 103 -10.99 15.16 -5.63
CA PRO A 103 -12.18 14.76 -6.37
C PRO A 103 -13.39 15.66 -6.05
N PRO A 104 -14.22 16.01 -7.06
CA PRO A 104 -15.50 16.65 -6.79
C PRO A 104 -16.41 15.67 -6.02
N TYR A 105 -17.18 16.21 -5.09
CA TYR A 105 -18.19 15.48 -4.29
C TYR A 105 -19.49 15.29 -5.06
#